data_AF-A0A937SCS4-F1
#
_entry.id   AF-A0A937SCS4-F1
#
_cell.length_a   1.000
_cell.length_b   1.000
_cell.length_c   1.000
_cell.angle_alpha   90.00
_cell.angle_beta   90.00
_cell.angle_gamma   90.00
#
_symmetry.space_group_name_H-M   'P 1'
#
loop_
_entity.id
_entity.type
_entity.pdbx_description
1 polymer ?
#
loop_
_entity_poly.entity_id
_entity_poly.type
_entity_poly.pdbx_seq_one_letter_code
_entity_poly.pdbx_strand_id
1 'polypeptide(L)'
;MAKQLLILTCEICGEKFEAHARRKIVHCRKCAEKLRRKRLGSIQIRGKPVANAVLIKSEAKEIHWERSEKDLIYYLKRFNRFPKYDCVVPSEPDKISDEDRRIANQIAARMSAETWAPIVGESIAQIGDWDLFGMNDLEWQSRKGVVHDVLAKLLRHSGIGVARLTKALHRKRPKLIPICDSVLLEALRVDFGSKADRIVTCMDRLRIFGRKYFPRLQALRELSKHLQTEMTELRMLELLYWVQFGPFPPTSKKS
;
A
#
# COMPACT_ATOMS: atom_id res chain seq x y z
N MET A 1 -9.77 5.60 34.95
CA MET A 1 -9.32 6.52 33.88
C MET A 1 -10.43 7.54 33.62
N ALA A 2 -10.17 8.83 33.82
CA ALA A 2 -11.15 9.89 33.57
C ALA A 2 -11.53 9.94 32.07
N LYS A 3 -12.83 10.02 31.76
CA LYS A 3 -13.32 10.09 30.37
C LYS A 3 -13.05 11.49 29.82
N GLN A 4 -12.14 11.64 28.87
CA GLN A 4 -11.87 12.91 28.19
C GLN A 4 -13.13 13.40 27.46
N LEU A 5 -13.59 14.59 27.83
CA LEU A 5 -14.66 15.32 27.17
C LEU A 5 -14.06 16.28 26.13
N LEU A 6 -14.71 16.38 24.97
CA LEU A 6 -14.38 17.29 23.89
C LEU A 6 -15.57 18.24 23.71
N ILE A 7 -15.28 19.52 23.46
CA ILE A 7 -16.29 20.49 23.02
C ILE A 7 -16.28 20.49 21.49
N LEU A 8 -17.42 20.16 20.89
CA LEU A 8 -17.62 20.08 19.43
C LEU A 8 -18.68 21.10 18.99
N THR A 9 -18.66 21.47 17.70
CA THR A 9 -19.69 22.33 17.08
C THR A 9 -20.61 21.47 16.22
N CYS A 10 -21.92 21.62 16.37
CA CYS A 10 -22.92 20.88 15.59
C CYS A 10 -22.94 21.32 14.13
N GLU A 11 -22.78 20.40 13.18
CA GLU A 11 -22.80 20.72 11.74
C GLU A 11 -24.16 21.18 11.21
N ILE A 12 -25.25 20.93 11.92
CA ILE A 12 -26.62 21.29 11.47
C ILE A 12 -27.04 22.66 12.02
N CYS A 13 -26.74 22.97 13.27
CA CYS A 13 -27.23 24.18 13.93
C CYS A 13 -26.13 25.12 14.42
N GLY A 14 -24.84 24.75 14.32
CA GLY A 14 -23.72 25.56 14.79
C GLY A 14 -23.55 25.64 16.32
N GLU A 15 -24.44 25.02 17.11
CA GLU A 15 -24.33 25.02 18.57
C GLU A 15 -23.12 24.19 19.06
N LYS A 16 -22.41 24.70 20.06
CA LYS A 16 -21.36 23.96 20.76
C LYS A 16 -21.98 22.95 21.75
N PHE A 17 -21.43 21.74 21.83
CA PHE A 17 -21.89 20.70 22.75
C PHE A 17 -20.73 19.79 23.21
N GLU A 18 -20.88 19.17 24.36
CA GLU A 18 -19.88 18.25 24.90
C GLU A 18 -20.09 16.81 24.40
N ALA A 19 -19.00 16.16 24.02
CA ALA A 19 -18.98 14.78 23.59
C ALA A 19 -17.80 14.01 24.21
N HIS A 20 -18.02 12.75 24.55
CA HIS A 20 -16.90 11.88 24.92
C HIS A 20 -16.02 11.60 23.70
N ALA A 21 -14.70 11.60 23.87
CA ALA A 21 -13.73 11.38 22.80
C ALA A 21 -13.93 10.08 21.98
N ARG A 22 -14.65 9.09 22.53
CA ARG A 22 -15.01 7.85 21.82
C ARG A 22 -16.25 7.95 20.92
N ARG A 23 -17.07 9.01 21.05
CA ARG A 23 -18.29 9.18 20.24
C ARG A 23 -17.96 9.91 18.94
N LYS A 24 -18.12 9.21 17.81
CA LYS A 24 -17.95 9.72 16.44
C LYS A 24 -19.19 10.47 15.92
N ILE A 25 -19.74 11.41 16.70
CA ILE A 25 -20.99 12.12 16.35
C ILE A 25 -20.73 13.62 16.29
N VAL A 26 -21.11 14.26 15.19
CA VAL A 26 -20.89 15.69 14.87
C VAL A 26 -22.15 16.55 15.03
N HIS A 27 -23.17 16.03 15.70
CA HIS A 27 -24.43 16.73 15.91
C HIS A 27 -24.78 16.82 17.39
N CYS A 28 -25.30 17.97 17.80
CA CYS A 28 -25.88 18.12 19.13
C CYS A 28 -27.08 17.16 19.30
N ARG A 29 -27.45 16.89 20.54
CA ARG A 29 -28.53 15.93 20.88
C ARG A 29 -29.83 16.22 20.12
N LYS A 30 -30.24 17.48 20.05
CA LYS A 30 -31.47 17.92 19.35
C LYS A 30 -31.43 17.56 17.85
N CYS A 31 -30.31 17.86 17.19
CA CYS A 31 -30.14 17.59 15.76
C CYS A 31 -30.02 16.09 15.46
N ALA A 32 -29.34 15.33 16.33
CA ALA A 32 -29.25 13.88 16.21
C ALA A 32 -30.63 13.19 16.36
N GLU A 33 -31.46 13.66 17.29
CA GLU A 33 -32.84 13.16 17.47
C GLU A 33 -33.73 13.50 16.25
N LYS A 34 -33.59 14.70 15.68
CA LYS A 34 -34.29 15.10 14.45
C LYS A 34 -33.93 14.20 13.26
N LEU A 35 -32.65 13.86 13.09
CA LEU A 35 -32.19 12.93 12.04
C LEU A 35 -32.72 11.51 12.24
N ARG A 36 -32.76 11.02 13.48
CA ARG A 36 -33.34 9.70 13.81
C ARG A 36 -34.83 9.63 13.46
N ARG A 37 -35.61 10.66 13.79
CA ARG A 37 -37.04 10.73 13.43
C ARG A 37 -37.28 10.68 11.91
N LYS A 38 -36.34 11.23 11.13
CA LYS A 38 -36.35 11.20 9.66
C LYS A 38 -35.76 9.90 9.05
N ARG A 39 -35.39 8.90 9.86
CA ARG A 39 -34.69 7.67 9.44
C ARG A 39 -33.37 7.91 8.68
N LEU A 40 -32.75 9.08 8.84
CA LEU A 40 -31.50 9.43 8.15
C LEU A 40 -30.23 8.95 8.89
N GLY A 41 -30.38 8.26 10.02
CA GLY A 41 -29.27 7.84 10.88
C GLY A 41 -28.50 9.01 11.50
N SER A 42 -27.70 8.76 12.53
CA SER A 42 -26.71 9.75 12.96
C SER A 42 -25.58 9.77 11.93
N ILE A 43 -25.36 10.89 11.24
CA ILE A 43 -24.22 11.06 10.34
C ILE A 43 -22.96 10.90 11.19
N GLN A 44 -22.23 9.82 10.97
CA GLN A 44 -20.90 9.63 11.53
C GLN A 44 -19.93 10.50 10.75
N ILE A 45 -18.90 11.03 11.41
CA ILE A 45 -17.81 11.82 10.79
C ILE A 45 -17.39 11.18 9.46
N ARG A 46 -17.84 11.75 8.33
CA ARG A 46 -17.25 11.49 7.01
C ARG A 46 -16.12 12.47 6.87
N GLY A 47 -14.92 12.01 7.21
CA GLY A 47 -13.70 12.80 7.07
C GLY A 47 -13.48 13.75 8.24
N LYS A 48 -12.22 13.85 8.68
CA LYS A 48 -11.78 14.95 9.54
C LYS A 48 -12.17 16.28 8.86
N PRO A 49 -12.73 17.25 9.59
CA PRO A 49 -12.92 18.58 9.04
C PRO A 49 -11.55 19.14 8.67
N VAL A 50 -11.47 19.66 7.45
CA VAL A 50 -10.31 20.36 6.89
C VAL A 50 -10.18 21.68 7.66
N ALA A 51 -9.60 21.61 8.85
CA ALA A 51 -9.17 22.77 9.61
C ALA A 51 -7.67 22.59 9.84
N ASN A 52 -6.88 23.33 9.05
CA ASN A 52 -5.43 23.51 9.21
C ASN A 52 -4.73 22.29 9.80
N ALA A 53 -4.65 21.22 9.00
CA ALA A 53 -3.68 20.18 9.25
C ALA A 53 -2.30 20.81 9.04
N VAL A 54 -1.77 21.36 10.14
CA VAL A 54 -0.34 21.28 10.42
C VAL A 54 0.08 19.90 9.94
N LEU A 55 0.91 19.89 8.90
CA LEU A 55 1.66 18.74 8.42
C LEU A 55 2.42 18.16 9.61
N ILE A 56 1.76 17.34 10.41
CA ILE A 56 2.44 16.37 11.23
C ILE A 56 3.03 15.41 10.21
N LYS A 57 4.28 15.71 9.82
CA LYS A 57 5.19 14.83 9.11
C LYS A 57 5.22 13.50 9.88
N SER A 58 4.27 12.61 9.60
CA SER A 58 4.38 11.24 10.07
C SER A 58 5.37 10.56 9.13
N GLU A 59 6.62 10.59 9.56
CA GLU A 59 7.71 9.97 8.84
C GLU A 59 7.44 8.46 8.71
N ALA A 60 7.85 7.88 7.58
CA ALA A 60 7.75 6.45 7.39
C ALA A 60 8.59 5.72 8.44
N LYS A 61 8.20 4.50 8.81
CA LYS A 61 8.99 3.66 9.71
C LYS A 61 10.38 3.43 9.10
N GLU A 62 11.42 3.62 9.91
CA GLU A 62 12.80 3.44 9.49
C GLU A 62 13.20 1.97 9.55
N ILE A 63 13.78 1.47 8.45
CA ILE A 63 14.32 0.10 8.37
C ILE A 63 15.60 0.00 9.20
N HIS A 64 15.67 -1.04 10.00
CA HIS A 64 16.88 -1.49 10.69
C HIS A 64 17.79 -2.20 9.68
N TRP A 65 18.69 -1.44 9.05
CA TRP A 65 19.56 -1.94 7.99
C TRP A 65 20.65 -2.90 8.48
N GLU A 66 21.03 -2.80 9.75
CA GLU A 66 22.00 -3.69 10.41
C GLU A 66 21.56 -5.16 10.44
N ARG A 67 20.26 -5.43 10.23
CA ARG A 67 19.70 -6.78 10.14
C ARG A 67 19.11 -7.12 8.76
N SER A 68 19.28 -6.28 7.75
CA SER A 68 18.60 -6.43 6.46
C SER A 68 18.91 -7.75 5.74
N GLU A 69 20.17 -8.20 5.78
CA GLU A 69 20.58 -9.51 5.22
C GLU A 69 19.89 -10.67 5.95
N LYS A 70 19.90 -10.63 7.29
CA LYS A 70 19.24 -11.65 8.13
C LYS A 70 17.73 -11.67 7.88
N ASP A 71 17.10 -10.51 7.75
CA ASP A 71 15.67 -10.37 7.48
C ASP A 71 15.31 -10.91 6.09
N LEU A 72 16.13 -10.65 5.07
CA LEU A 72 15.96 -11.18 3.72
C LEU A 72 16.07 -12.71 3.71
N ILE A 73 17.13 -13.26 4.31
CA ILE A 73 17.33 -14.71 4.44
C ILE A 73 16.18 -15.37 5.20
N TYR A 74 15.74 -14.74 6.30
CA TYR A 74 14.59 -15.20 7.07
C TYR A 74 13.34 -15.28 6.19
N TYR A 75 13.04 -14.23 5.42
CA TYR A 75 11.87 -14.23 4.53
C TYR A 75 11.94 -15.37 3.52
N LEU A 76 13.07 -15.51 2.83
CA LEU A 76 13.28 -16.51 1.80
C LEU A 76 13.07 -17.92 2.37
N LYS A 77 13.68 -18.24 3.51
CA LYS A 77 13.54 -19.54 4.17
C LYS A 77 12.13 -19.78 4.70
N ARG A 78 11.54 -18.79 5.38
CA ARG A 78 10.26 -18.95 6.09
C ARG A 78 9.07 -19.09 5.16
N PHE A 79 9.06 -18.34 4.07
CA PHE A 79 7.91 -18.26 3.17
C PHE A 79 8.09 -19.04 1.87
N ASN A 80 9.34 -19.25 1.43
CA ASN A 80 9.67 -19.99 0.21
C ASN A 80 8.78 -19.59 -0.98
N ARG A 81 8.59 -18.27 -1.17
CA ARG A 81 7.71 -17.69 -2.20
C ARG A 81 8.41 -17.48 -3.52
N PHE A 82 9.74 -17.41 -3.52
CA PHE A 82 10.55 -17.18 -4.70
C PHE A 82 10.17 -18.10 -5.88
N PRO A 83 10.18 -19.45 -5.75
CA PRO A 83 9.89 -20.35 -6.87
C PRO A 83 8.44 -20.27 -7.38
N LYS A 84 7.52 -19.70 -6.60
CA LYS A 84 6.08 -19.67 -6.91
C LYS A 84 5.59 -18.31 -7.39
N TYR A 85 6.39 -17.27 -7.16
CA TYR A 85 5.98 -15.90 -7.41
C TYR A 85 7.13 -15.04 -7.93
N ASP A 86 8.20 -14.87 -7.15
CA ASP A 86 9.24 -13.88 -7.47
C ASP A 86 10.11 -14.27 -8.68
N CYS A 87 10.18 -15.55 -9.07
CA CYS A 87 10.86 -16.00 -10.30
C CYS A 87 9.91 -16.26 -11.47
N VAL A 88 8.58 -16.12 -11.28
CA VAL A 88 7.60 -16.41 -12.32
C VAL A 88 7.51 -15.24 -13.29
N VAL A 89 7.70 -15.51 -14.59
CA VAL A 89 7.58 -14.54 -15.68
C VAL A 89 6.19 -14.69 -16.32
N PRO A 90 5.31 -13.69 -16.21
CA PRO A 90 3.99 -13.75 -16.84
C PRO A 90 4.09 -13.82 -18.38
N SER A 91 3.17 -14.53 -19.03
CA SER A 91 3.22 -14.73 -20.48
C SER A 91 2.93 -13.47 -21.29
N GLU A 92 2.06 -12.59 -20.78
CA GLU A 92 1.61 -11.37 -21.46
C GLU A 92 1.98 -10.12 -20.65
N PRO A 93 3.21 -9.59 -20.76
CA PRO A 93 3.66 -8.50 -19.88
C PRO A 93 2.86 -7.19 -20.02
N ASP A 94 2.15 -6.98 -21.13
CA ASP A 94 1.47 -5.71 -21.43
C ASP A 94 -0.06 -5.78 -21.34
N LYS A 95 -0.61 -6.92 -20.90
CA LYS A 95 -2.05 -7.15 -20.82
C LYS A 95 -2.41 -7.90 -19.55
N ILE A 96 -3.54 -7.58 -18.93
CA ILE A 96 -4.05 -8.30 -17.77
C ILE A 96 -4.61 -9.65 -18.22
N SER A 97 -4.20 -10.73 -17.57
CA SER A 97 -4.68 -12.09 -17.83
C SER A 97 -5.17 -12.76 -16.54
N ASP A 98 -5.84 -13.91 -16.66
CA ASP A 98 -6.19 -14.74 -15.50
C ASP A 98 -4.96 -15.37 -14.83
N GLU A 99 -3.85 -15.53 -15.58
CA GLU A 99 -2.58 -15.99 -15.03
C GLU A 99 -2.09 -15.06 -13.91
N ASP A 100 -2.21 -13.74 -14.09
CA ASP A 100 -1.77 -12.75 -13.10
C ASP A 100 -2.46 -12.94 -11.74
N ARG A 101 -3.76 -13.25 -11.79
CA ARG A 101 -4.56 -13.58 -10.60
C ARG A 101 -4.04 -14.85 -9.95
N ARG A 102 -3.78 -15.91 -10.72
CA ARG A 102 -3.27 -17.19 -10.22
C ARG A 102 -1.90 -17.03 -9.57
N ILE A 103 -1.00 -16.27 -10.19
CA ILE A 103 0.33 -15.93 -9.65
C ILE A 103 0.17 -15.12 -8.36
N ALA A 104 -0.60 -14.04 -8.37
CA ALA A 104 -0.81 -13.20 -7.18
C ALA A 104 -1.45 -13.95 -6.01
N ASN A 105 -2.28 -14.96 -6.28
CA ASN A 105 -2.86 -15.82 -5.25
C ASN A 105 -1.81 -16.70 -4.54
N GLN A 106 -0.64 -16.97 -5.14
CA GLN A 106 0.49 -17.65 -4.49
C GLN A 106 1.05 -16.85 -3.30
N ILE A 107 0.80 -15.54 -3.26
CA ILE A 107 1.17 -14.64 -2.15
C ILE A 107 -0.08 -14.05 -1.47
N ALA A 108 -1.14 -14.84 -1.41
CA ALA A 108 -2.38 -14.57 -0.67
C ALA A 108 -3.10 -13.27 -1.11
N ALA A 109 -3.21 -13.01 -2.41
CA ALA A 109 -4.11 -11.98 -2.93
C ALA A 109 -5.60 -12.32 -2.73
N ARG A 110 -5.95 -13.62 -2.70
CA ARG A 110 -7.30 -14.16 -2.45
C ARG A 110 -8.34 -13.54 -3.37
N MET A 111 -8.08 -13.62 -4.67
CA MET A 111 -8.93 -13.12 -5.75
C MET A 111 -9.65 -14.26 -6.45
N SER A 112 -10.98 -14.20 -6.51
CA SER A 112 -11.80 -15.12 -7.32
C SER A 112 -11.71 -14.76 -8.80
N ALA A 113 -12.06 -15.70 -9.69
CA ALA A 113 -12.08 -15.45 -11.13
C ALA A 113 -13.12 -14.38 -11.49
N GLU A 114 -14.29 -14.42 -10.85
CA GLU A 114 -15.41 -13.50 -11.07
C GLU A 114 -15.04 -12.06 -10.68
N THR A 115 -14.25 -11.90 -9.61
CA THR A 115 -13.76 -10.58 -9.18
C THR A 115 -12.75 -9.99 -10.17
N TRP A 116 -11.96 -10.84 -10.83
CA TRP A 116 -10.87 -10.43 -11.72
C TRP A 116 -11.32 -10.25 -13.17
N ALA A 117 -12.30 -11.04 -13.60
CA ALA A 117 -12.84 -11.05 -14.96
C ALA A 117 -13.09 -9.66 -15.57
N PRO A 118 -13.60 -8.64 -14.84
CA PRO A 118 -13.88 -7.33 -15.42
C PRO A 118 -12.65 -6.56 -15.94
N ILE A 119 -11.44 -6.92 -15.52
CA ILE A 119 -10.20 -6.29 -15.99
C ILE A 119 -9.35 -7.22 -16.84
N VAL A 120 -9.76 -8.48 -17.05
CA VAL A 120 -9.05 -9.38 -17.94
C VAL A 120 -9.09 -8.83 -19.35
N GLY A 121 -7.92 -8.74 -19.97
CA GLY A 121 -7.71 -8.22 -21.29
C GLY A 121 -7.42 -6.72 -21.36
N GLU A 122 -7.49 -6.00 -20.24
CA GLU A 122 -7.10 -4.60 -20.18
C GLU A 122 -5.60 -4.45 -20.47
N SER A 123 -5.26 -3.46 -21.32
CA SER A 123 -3.87 -3.14 -21.63
C SER A 123 -3.24 -2.34 -20.48
N ILE A 124 -1.98 -2.67 -20.19
CA ILE A 124 -1.09 -1.90 -19.33
C ILE A 124 0.20 -1.48 -20.05
N ALA A 125 0.24 -1.60 -21.38
CA ALA A 125 1.42 -1.30 -22.20
C ALA A 125 1.96 0.12 -21.98
N GLN A 126 1.10 1.06 -21.60
CA GLN A 126 1.47 2.45 -21.29
C GLN A 126 2.39 2.55 -20.06
N ILE A 127 2.31 1.59 -19.14
CA ILE A 127 3.27 1.44 -18.06
C ILE A 127 4.45 0.66 -18.65
N GLY A 128 5.53 1.34 -19.03
CA GLY A 128 6.74 0.68 -19.55
C GLY A 128 7.48 -0.14 -18.48
N ASP A 129 8.50 -0.91 -18.89
CA ASP A 129 9.41 -1.60 -17.96
C ASP A 129 10.44 -0.63 -17.36
N TRP A 130 9.95 0.34 -16.60
CA TRP A 130 10.78 1.37 -15.98
C TRP A 130 11.35 0.91 -14.65
N ASP A 131 12.48 1.52 -14.26
CA ASP A 131 13.08 1.32 -12.95
C ASP A 131 12.71 2.48 -12.02
N LEU A 132 11.97 2.18 -10.95
CA LEU A 132 11.51 3.17 -9.98
C LEU A 132 12.67 3.93 -9.32
N PHE A 133 13.83 3.28 -9.12
CA PHE A 133 15.00 3.90 -8.50
C PHE A 133 15.92 4.54 -9.55
N GLY A 134 15.98 3.95 -10.74
CA GLY A 134 16.82 4.40 -11.84
C GLY A 134 16.35 5.69 -12.53
N MET A 135 15.04 5.91 -12.70
CA MET A 135 14.52 7.13 -13.34
C MET A 135 14.99 8.39 -12.60
N ASN A 136 15.25 9.51 -13.27
CA ASN A 136 15.42 10.82 -12.63
C ASN A 136 14.07 11.46 -12.24
N ASP A 137 14.07 12.59 -11.54
CA ASP A 137 12.83 13.17 -11.01
C ASP A 137 11.92 13.72 -12.12
N LEU A 138 12.50 14.29 -13.19
CA LEU A 138 11.74 14.76 -14.34
C LEU A 138 11.03 13.59 -15.06
N GLU A 139 11.75 12.48 -15.27
CA GLU A 139 11.18 11.25 -15.83
C GLU A 139 10.09 10.66 -14.93
N TRP A 140 10.31 10.67 -13.62
CA TRP A 140 9.29 10.17 -12.68
C TRP A 140 8.04 11.03 -12.71
N GLN A 141 8.16 12.37 -12.66
CA GLN A 141 6.97 13.24 -12.71
C GLN A 141 6.17 13.07 -14.00
N SER A 142 6.83 12.92 -15.15
CA SER A 142 6.12 12.73 -16.43
C SER A 142 5.41 11.37 -16.53
N ARG A 143 6.03 10.30 -16.02
CA ARG A 143 5.49 8.92 -16.08
C ARG A 143 4.47 8.63 -14.99
N LYS A 144 4.55 9.32 -13.85
CA LYS A 144 3.66 9.14 -12.69
C LYS A 144 2.19 9.33 -13.03
N GLY A 145 1.85 10.30 -13.89
CA GLY A 145 0.48 10.51 -14.37
C GLY A 145 -0.04 9.30 -15.16
N VAL A 146 0.78 8.77 -16.08
CA VAL A 146 0.44 7.58 -16.88
C VAL A 146 0.17 6.36 -15.98
N VAL A 147 1.02 6.13 -14.98
CA VAL A 147 0.82 5.05 -14.00
C VAL A 147 -0.48 5.25 -13.24
N HIS A 148 -0.75 6.47 -12.78
CA HIS A 148 -1.96 6.81 -12.06
C HIS A 148 -3.22 6.50 -12.87
N ASP A 149 -3.29 6.99 -14.11
CA ASP A 149 -4.47 6.85 -14.98
C ASP A 149 -4.80 5.38 -15.24
N VAL A 150 -3.77 4.57 -15.55
CA VAL A 150 -3.94 3.12 -15.76
C VAL A 150 -4.43 2.44 -14.47
N LEU A 151 -3.82 2.75 -13.32
CA LEU A 151 -4.25 2.19 -12.03
C LEU A 151 -5.68 2.61 -11.69
N ALA A 152 -6.05 3.86 -11.90
CA ALA A 152 -7.39 4.38 -11.63
C ALA A 152 -8.45 3.66 -12.47
N LYS A 153 -8.16 3.41 -13.75
CA LYS A 153 -9.03 2.62 -14.64
C LYS A 153 -9.24 1.20 -14.10
N LEU A 154 -8.18 0.51 -13.66
CA LEU A 154 -8.28 -0.87 -13.16
C LEU A 154 -8.98 -0.94 -11.78
N LEU A 155 -8.73 0.05 -10.91
CA LEU A 155 -9.21 0.07 -9.52
C LEU A 155 -10.67 0.52 -9.35
N ARG A 156 -11.31 1.00 -10.43
CA ARG A 156 -12.73 1.38 -10.45
C ARG A 156 -13.66 0.17 -10.28
N HIS A 157 -13.19 -1.03 -10.62
CA HIS A 157 -13.98 -2.25 -10.53
C HIS A 157 -14.10 -2.72 -9.07
N SER A 158 -15.33 -3.10 -8.69
CA SER A 158 -15.61 -3.58 -7.34
C SER A 158 -14.83 -4.86 -7.02
N GLY A 159 -14.43 -5.03 -5.76
CA GLY A 159 -13.63 -6.17 -5.32
C GLY A 159 -12.14 -6.12 -5.68
N ILE A 160 -11.72 -5.26 -6.63
CA ILE A 160 -10.31 -5.02 -6.94
C ILE A 160 -9.74 -3.98 -5.96
N GLY A 161 -8.95 -4.47 -5.01
CA GLY A 161 -8.29 -3.67 -3.98
C GLY A 161 -6.83 -3.35 -4.35
N VAL A 162 -6.25 -2.35 -3.67
CA VAL A 162 -4.85 -1.92 -3.86
C VAL A 162 -3.88 -3.10 -3.77
N ALA A 163 -3.91 -3.85 -2.67
CA ALA A 163 -3.02 -4.99 -2.45
C ALA A 163 -3.23 -6.13 -3.46
N ARG A 164 -4.44 -6.29 -4.00
CA ARG A 164 -4.79 -7.35 -4.95
C ARG A 164 -4.21 -7.04 -6.31
N LEU A 165 -4.48 -5.84 -6.81
CA LEU A 165 -4.00 -5.38 -8.10
C LEU A 165 -2.47 -5.30 -8.13
N THR A 166 -1.86 -4.71 -7.11
CA THR A 166 -0.40 -4.53 -7.10
C THR A 166 0.37 -5.85 -7.03
N LYS A 167 -0.15 -6.89 -6.36
CA LYS A 167 0.44 -8.24 -6.41
C LYS A 167 0.43 -8.85 -7.80
N ALA A 168 -0.60 -8.59 -8.60
CA ALA A 168 -0.64 -9.04 -9.99
C ALA A 168 0.34 -8.22 -10.85
N LEU A 169 0.26 -6.89 -10.77
CA LEU A 169 1.07 -5.98 -11.59
C LEU A 169 2.57 -6.03 -11.27
N HIS A 170 2.94 -6.27 -10.02
CA HIS A 170 4.34 -6.35 -9.60
C HIS A 170 5.12 -7.39 -10.42
N ARG A 171 4.51 -8.52 -10.81
CA ARG A 171 5.21 -9.51 -11.64
C ARG A 171 5.43 -9.09 -13.08
N LYS A 172 4.58 -8.22 -13.62
CA LYS A 172 4.77 -7.65 -14.95
C LYS A 172 5.74 -6.48 -14.95
N ARG A 173 5.86 -5.76 -13.83
CA ARG A 173 6.69 -4.56 -13.67
C ARG A 173 7.46 -4.57 -12.33
N PRO A 174 8.35 -5.55 -12.10
CA PRO A 174 8.95 -5.80 -10.78
C PRO A 174 9.94 -4.72 -10.32
N LYS A 175 10.43 -3.88 -11.24
CA LYS A 175 11.29 -2.73 -10.93
C LYS A 175 10.49 -1.44 -10.68
N LEU A 176 9.19 -1.44 -10.97
CA LEU A 176 8.35 -0.24 -10.92
C LEU A 176 7.22 -0.34 -9.90
N ILE A 177 6.38 -1.38 -9.99
CA ILE A 177 5.13 -1.48 -9.24
C ILE A 177 5.37 -2.26 -7.95
N PRO A 178 5.29 -1.62 -6.78
CA PRO A 178 5.38 -2.31 -5.50
C PRO A 178 4.08 -3.06 -5.15
N ILE A 179 4.18 -4.16 -4.43
CA ILE A 179 3.12 -4.82 -3.65
C ILE A 179 2.70 -3.92 -2.47
N CYS A 180 1.78 -3.00 -2.75
CA CYS A 180 1.14 -2.12 -1.78
C CYS A 180 0.11 -2.85 -0.88
N ASP A 181 0.56 -3.72 0.02
CA ASP A 181 -0.30 -4.31 1.04
C ASP A 181 -0.50 -3.39 2.26
N SER A 182 -1.33 -3.82 3.22
CA SER A 182 -1.60 -3.01 4.41
C SER A 182 -0.36 -2.78 5.27
N VAL A 183 0.58 -3.74 5.31
CA VAL A 183 1.82 -3.60 6.09
C VAL A 183 2.69 -2.51 5.49
N LEU A 184 2.90 -2.56 4.17
CA LEU A 184 3.70 -1.57 3.46
C LEU A 184 3.07 -0.18 3.54
N LEU A 185 1.77 -0.07 3.25
CA LEU A 185 1.06 1.21 3.30
C LEU A 185 1.04 1.80 4.71
N GLU A 186 0.89 0.99 5.76
CA GLU A 186 0.95 1.46 7.14
C GLU A 186 2.37 1.90 7.53
N ALA A 187 3.38 1.09 7.22
CA ALA A 187 4.77 1.41 7.54
C ALA A 187 5.23 2.68 6.83
N LEU A 188 4.75 2.89 5.59
CA LEU A 188 4.98 4.10 4.83
C LEU A 188 4.00 5.22 5.14
N ARG A 189 3.07 5.10 6.08
CA ARG A 189 2.07 6.14 6.44
C ARG A 189 1.28 6.68 5.24
N VAL A 190 0.75 5.77 4.43
CA VAL A 190 -0.08 6.05 3.25
C VAL A 190 -1.54 5.65 3.52
N ASP A 191 -2.32 6.60 4.01
CA ASP A 191 -3.70 6.39 4.49
C ASP A 191 -4.76 7.32 3.86
N PHE A 192 -4.36 8.17 2.90
CA PHE A 192 -5.25 9.15 2.25
C PHE A 192 -5.30 8.99 0.73
N GLY A 193 -6.31 9.59 0.11
CA GLY A 193 -6.52 9.61 -1.35
C GLY A 193 -7.31 8.41 -1.88
N SER A 194 -7.53 8.41 -3.19
CA SER A 194 -8.11 7.28 -3.92
C SER A 194 -7.18 6.05 -3.88
N LYS A 195 -7.68 4.90 -4.34
CA LYS A 195 -6.85 3.68 -4.40
C LYS A 195 -5.60 3.87 -5.27
N ALA A 196 -5.71 4.60 -6.40
CA ALA A 196 -4.57 4.89 -7.28
C ALA A 196 -3.59 5.87 -6.61
N ASP A 197 -4.10 6.93 -5.97
CA ASP A 197 -3.28 7.90 -5.22
C ASP A 197 -2.42 7.20 -4.16
N ARG A 198 -2.99 6.21 -3.47
CA ARG A 198 -2.25 5.44 -2.45
C ARG A 198 -1.10 4.64 -3.04
N ILE A 199 -1.28 4.02 -4.20
CA ILE A 199 -0.20 3.27 -4.87
C ILE A 199 0.91 4.23 -5.30
N VAL A 200 0.53 5.32 -5.96
CA VAL A 200 1.47 6.32 -6.47
C VAL A 200 2.23 7.01 -5.32
N THR A 201 1.55 7.34 -4.22
CA THR A 201 2.18 7.88 -2.99
C THR A 201 3.12 6.86 -2.36
N CYS A 202 2.77 5.57 -2.37
CA CYS A 202 3.65 4.50 -1.92
C CYS A 202 4.92 4.44 -2.78
N MET A 203 4.77 4.53 -4.11
CA MET A 203 5.90 4.57 -5.05
C MET A 203 6.82 5.78 -4.82
N ASP A 204 6.26 6.99 -4.62
CA ASP A 204 7.05 8.18 -4.28
C ASP A 204 7.92 7.95 -3.04
N ARG A 205 7.32 7.41 -1.97
CA ARG A 205 8.03 7.18 -0.70
C ARG A 205 9.11 6.11 -0.87
N LEU A 206 8.77 4.98 -1.50
CA LEU A 206 9.75 3.93 -1.79
C LEU A 206 10.89 4.42 -2.67
N ARG A 207 10.61 5.29 -3.65
CA ARG A 207 11.64 5.90 -4.50
C ARG A 207 12.62 6.74 -3.69
N ILE A 208 12.14 7.58 -2.78
CA ILE A 208 12.99 8.40 -1.90
C ILE A 208 13.85 7.49 -1.00
N PHE A 209 13.25 6.50 -0.34
CA PHE A 209 13.98 5.57 0.54
C PHE A 209 14.95 4.67 -0.24
N GLY A 210 14.51 4.13 -1.36
CA GLY A 210 15.28 3.24 -2.21
C GLY A 210 16.51 3.93 -2.77
N ARG A 211 16.37 5.18 -3.23
CA ARG A 211 17.52 5.99 -3.67
C ARG A 211 18.47 6.34 -2.53
N LYS A 212 17.95 6.70 -1.35
CA LYS A 212 18.77 6.98 -0.15
C LYS A 212 19.64 5.78 0.24
N TYR A 213 19.09 4.57 0.13
CA TYR A 213 19.75 3.33 0.56
C TYR A 213 20.17 2.42 -0.60
N PHE A 214 20.33 2.98 -1.80
CA PHE A 214 20.57 2.20 -3.02
C PHE A 214 21.81 1.29 -2.93
N PRO A 215 22.97 1.73 -2.40
CA PRO A 215 24.14 0.84 -2.26
C PRO A 215 23.86 -0.38 -1.36
N ARG A 216 23.03 -0.22 -0.31
CA ARG A 216 22.64 -1.34 0.57
C ARG A 216 21.70 -2.30 -0.15
N LEU A 217 20.79 -1.78 -0.97
CA LEU A 217 19.90 -2.61 -1.79
C LEU A 217 20.68 -3.40 -2.86
N GLN A 218 21.71 -2.80 -3.45
CA GLN A 218 22.61 -3.51 -4.38
C GLN A 218 23.36 -4.65 -3.68
N ALA A 219 23.87 -4.43 -2.46
CA ALA A 219 24.50 -5.50 -1.69
C ALA A 219 23.53 -6.66 -1.39
N LEU A 220 22.28 -6.34 -1.03
CA LEU A 220 21.23 -7.36 -0.86
C LEU A 220 20.89 -8.08 -2.16
N ARG A 221 21.00 -7.41 -3.30
CA ARG A 221 20.80 -8.04 -4.61
C ARG A 221 21.89 -9.03 -4.93
N GLU A 222 23.15 -8.69 -4.70
CA GLU A 222 24.25 -9.64 -4.88
C GLU A 222 24.10 -10.84 -3.92
N LEU A 223 23.72 -10.61 -2.66
CA LEU A 223 23.35 -11.70 -1.75
C LEU A 223 22.22 -12.58 -2.31
N SER A 224 21.16 -11.97 -2.84
CA SER A 224 20.03 -12.71 -3.41
C SER A 224 20.43 -13.58 -4.60
N LYS A 225 21.38 -13.13 -5.42
CA LYS A 225 21.96 -13.90 -6.53
C LYS A 225 22.77 -15.09 -6.01
N HIS A 226 23.62 -14.89 -5.00
CA HIS A 226 24.37 -15.99 -4.36
C HIS A 226 23.45 -17.05 -3.75
N LEU A 227 22.26 -16.64 -3.27
CA LEU A 227 21.23 -17.54 -2.77
C LEU A 227 20.37 -18.18 -3.87
N GLN A 228 20.66 -17.92 -5.16
CA GLN A 228 19.87 -18.36 -6.32
C GLN A 228 18.40 -17.88 -6.27
N THR A 229 18.20 -16.69 -5.70
CA THR A 229 16.90 -16.05 -5.51
C THR A 229 16.95 -14.60 -5.98
N GLU A 230 17.49 -14.34 -7.17
CA GLU A 230 17.68 -12.96 -7.65
C GLU A 230 16.34 -12.21 -7.70
N MET A 231 16.27 -11.09 -6.96
CA MET A 231 15.11 -10.21 -6.91
C MET A 231 15.52 -8.78 -7.27
N THR A 232 14.53 -7.93 -7.55
CA THR A 232 14.75 -6.51 -7.74
C THR A 232 15.00 -5.81 -6.40
N GLU A 233 15.71 -4.70 -6.44
CA GLU A 233 15.97 -3.83 -5.29
C GLU A 233 14.65 -3.32 -4.70
N LEU A 234 13.67 -3.00 -5.55
CA LEU A 234 12.32 -2.63 -5.12
C LEU A 234 11.69 -3.76 -4.29
N ARG A 235 11.72 -4.99 -4.81
CA ARG A 235 11.16 -6.15 -4.12
C ARG A 235 11.84 -6.38 -2.77
N MET A 236 13.16 -6.26 -2.70
CA MET A 236 13.89 -6.38 -1.43
C MET A 236 13.45 -5.34 -0.41
N LEU A 237 13.34 -4.07 -0.82
CA LEU A 237 12.91 -3.00 0.07
C LEU A 237 11.53 -3.29 0.69
N GLU A 238 10.60 -3.78 -0.11
CA GLU A 238 9.26 -4.17 0.36
C GLU A 238 9.30 -5.36 1.33
N LEU A 239 10.14 -6.35 1.05
CA LEU A 239 10.33 -7.50 1.93
C LEU A 239 10.88 -7.07 3.29
N LEU A 240 11.82 -6.12 3.32
CA LEU A 240 12.33 -5.58 4.58
C LEU A 240 11.22 -4.89 5.38
N TYR A 241 10.41 -4.02 4.74
CA TYR A 241 9.25 -3.43 5.40
C TYR A 241 8.29 -4.51 5.95
N TRP A 242 8.04 -5.55 5.16
CA TRP A 242 7.12 -6.60 5.53
C TRP A 242 7.64 -7.47 6.68
N VAL A 243 8.92 -7.83 6.69
CA VAL A 243 9.54 -8.61 7.77
C VAL A 243 9.62 -7.81 9.06
N GLN A 244 10.01 -6.53 8.98
CA GLN A 244 10.28 -5.71 10.16
C GLN A 244 9.03 -5.12 10.81
N PHE A 245 7.98 -4.86 10.03
CA PHE A 245 6.75 -4.22 10.52
C PHE A 245 5.49 -5.04 10.30
N GLY A 246 5.61 -6.20 9.66
CA GLY A 246 4.51 -7.12 9.47
C GLY A 246 4.29 -8.05 10.66
N PRO A 247 3.29 -8.95 10.55
CA PRO A 247 2.83 -9.77 11.67
C PRO A 247 3.74 -10.97 12.00
N PHE A 248 4.82 -11.19 11.26
CA PHE A 248 5.69 -12.36 11.40
C PHE A 248 7.18 -12.00 11.50
N PRO A 249 7.58 -11.16 12.47
CA PRO A 249 8.99 -10.80 12.64
C PRO A 249 9.83 -12.04 12.99
N PRO A 250 11.14 -12.05 12.67
CA PRO A 250 12.04 -13.11 13.09
C PRO A 250 11.97 -13.21 14.62
N THR A 251 11.62 -14.39 15.15
CA THR A 251 11.60 -14.59 16.60
C THR A 251 13.01 -14.43 17.14
N SER A 252 13.22 -13.52 18.08
CA SER A 252 14.44 -13.45 18.89
C SER A 252 14.50 -14.65 19.84
N LYS A 253 14.67 -15.86 19.31
CA LYS A 253 15.21 -16.93 20.15
C LYS A 253 16.63 -16.52 20.48
N LYS A 254 16.83 -16.04 21.72
CA LYS A 254 18.14 -15.99 22.37
C LYS A 254 18.68 -17.41 22.30
N SER A 255 19.60 -17.65 21.37
CA SER A 255 20.56 -18.75 21.44
C SER A 255 21.61 -18.37 22.46
#